data_AF-A0A1H1HRA7-F1
#
_entry.id   AF-A0A1H1HRA7-F1
#
_cell.length_a   1.000
_cell.length_b   1.000
_cell.length_c   1.000
_cell.angle_alpha   90.00
_cell.angle_beta   90.00
_cell.angle_gamma   90.00
#
_symmetry.space_group_name_H-M   'P 1'
#
loop_
_entity.id
_entity.type
_entity.pdbx_description
1 polymer ?
#
loop_
_entity_poly.entity_id
_entity_poly.type
_entity_poly.pdbx_seq_one_letter_code
_entity_poly.pdbx_strand_id
1 'polypeptide(L)' 'MSQLVEVKSLGGSNFVRPDRVMVVQTSPTGGTVIVMEGGAIVNSSEATRVVAERVEAARVKAEA' A
#
# COMPACT_ATOMS: atom_id res chain seq x y z
N MET A 1 -10.93 14.00 -1.92
CA MET A 1 -11.34 12.58 -1.78
C MET A 1 -10.09 11.73 -1.90
N SER A 2 -9.78 10.83 -0.95
CA SER A 2 -8.62 9.95 -1.11
C SER A 2 -8.89 8.92 -2.22
N GLN A 3 -8.00 8.85 -3.20
CA GLN A 3 -8.09 7.86 -4.26
C GLN A 3 -7.60 6.52 -3.73
N LEU A 4 -8.31 5.43 -4.04
CA LEU A 4 -7.85 4.09 -3.69
C LEU A 4 -6.56 3.78 -4.46
N VAL A 5 -5.61 3.16 -3.78
CA VAL A 5 -4.37 2.70 -4.37
C VAL A 5 -4.51 1.22 -4.67
N GLU A 6 -4.48 0.87 -5.95
CA GLU A 6 -4.40 -0.53 -6.38
C GLU A 6 -2.99 -1.07 -6.09
N VAL A 7 -2.92 -2.26 -5.51
CA VAL A 7 -1.69 -3.01 -5.29
C VAL A 7 -1.87 -4.45 -5.77
N LYS A 8 -0.94 -4.93 -6.59
CA LYS A 8 -0.97 -6.30 -7.09
C LYS A 8 -0.54 -7.26 -6.00
N SER A 9 -1.21 -8.40 -5.96
CA SER A 9 -0.95 -9.52 -5.06
C SER A 9 -0.91 -10.82 -5.87
N LEU A 10 -0.53 -11.93 -5.23
CA LEU A 10 -0.51 -13.25 -5.89
C LEU A 10 -1.90 -13.73 -6.34
N GLY A 11 -2.98 -13.25 -5.71
CA GLY A 11 -4.36 -13.64 -6.00
C GLY A 11 -5.16 -12.65 -6.86
N GLY A 12 -4.52 -11.59 -7.38
CA GLY A 12 -5.20 -10.49 -8.09
C GLY A 12 -4.78 -9.13 -7.54
N SER A 13 -5.70 -8.18 -7.48
CA SER A 13 -5.43 -6.82 -6.97
C SER A 13 -6.14 -6.56 -5.64
N ASN A 14 -5.46 -5.87 -4.73
CA ASN A 14 -6.05 -5.28 -3.53
C ASN A 14 -6.15 -3.76 -3.71
N PHE A 15 -7.07 -3.13 -3.00
CA PHE A 15 -7.23 -1.68 -2.99
C PHE A 15 -7.06 -1.17 -1.57
N VAL A 16 -6.08 -0.29 -1.36
CA VAL A 16 -5.80 0.29 -0.05
C VAL A 16 -6.15 1.77 -0.03
N ARG A 17 -6.64 2.24 1.11
CA ARG A 17 -6.87 3.66 1.36
C ARG A 17 -5.56 4.29 1.82
N PRO A 18 -4.97 5.24 1.07
CA PRO A 18 -3.66 5.79 1.39
C PRO A 18 -3.63 6.52 2.73
N ASP A 19 -4.73 7.13 3.14
CA ASP A 19 -4.91 7.79 4.44
C ASP A 19 -4.88 6.81 5.62
N ARG A 20 -5.10 5.51 5.38
CA ARG A 20 -5.12 4.45 6.41
C ARG A 20 -3.86 3.59 6.41
N VAL A 21 -2.89 3.86 5.54
CA VAL A 21 -1.62 3.13 5.52
C VAL A 21 -0.74 3.64 6.67
N MET A 22 -0.21 2.75 7.50
CA MET A 22 0.77 3.13 8.54
C MET A 22 2.20 2.99 8.01
N VAL A 23 2.51 1.88 7.35
CA VAL A 23 3.85 1.61 6.80
C VAL A 23 3.77 0.66 5.60
N VAL A 24 4.68 0.87 4.63
CA VAL A 24 4.97 -0.06 3.54
C VAL A 24 6.39 -0.58 3.75
N GLN A 25 6.54 -1.90 3.88
CA GLN A 25 7.84 -2.51 4.21
C GLN A 25 8.06 -3.81 3.46
N THR A 26 9.32 -4.21 3.37
CA THR A 26 9.68 -5.56 2.93
C THR A 26 9.50 -6.53 4.10
N SER A 27 8.76 -7.61 3.88
CA SER A 27 8.60 -8.70 4.84
C SER A 27 9.88 -9.50 5.03
N PRO A 28 10.00 -10.27 6.14
CA PRO A 28 11.11 -11.20 6.35
C PRO A 28 11.27 -12.25 5.22
N THR A 29 10.20 -12.53 4.48
CA THR A 29 10.19 -13.47 3.35
C THR A 29 10.45 -12.81 2.00
N GLY A 30 10.77 -11.50 1.98
CA GLY A 30 11.17 -10.75 0.79
C GLY A 30 10.02 -10.13 -0.03
N GLY A 31 8.76 -10.41 0.31
CA GLY A 31 7.59 -9.77 -0.32
C GLY A 31 7.26 -8.41 0.28
N THR A 32 6.40 -7.62 -0.38
CA THR A 32 5.96 -6.31 0.14
C THR A 32 4.74 -6.46 1.05
N VAL A 33 4.77 -5.74 2.17
CA VAL A 33 3.69 -5.73 3.15
C VAL A 33 3.28 -4.29 3.45
N ILE A 34 1.98 -4.04 3.36
CA ILE A 34 1.34 -2.77 3.67
C ILE A 34 0.57 -2.96 4.97
N VAL A 35 1.00 -2.27 6.02
CA VAL A 35 0.34 -2.29 7.32
C VAL A 35 -0.64 -1.13 7.37
N MET A 36 -1.89 -1.44 7.64
CA MET A 36 -2.98 -0.46 7.74
C MET A 36 -3.28 -0.14 9.21
N GLU A 37 -3.91 1.02 9.45
CA GLU A 37 -4.51 1.35 10.74
C GLU A 37 -5.44 0.22 11.20
N GLY A 38 -5.41 -0.09 12.50
CA GLY A 38 -6.14 -1.23 13.07
C GLY A 38 -5.45 -2.58 12.90
N GLY A 39 -4.23 -2.60 12.34
CA GLY A 39 -3.39 -3.80 12.28
C GLY A 39 -3.68 -4.75 11.12
N ALA A 40 -4.52 -4.34 10.16
CA ALA A 40 -4.74 -5.11 8.94
C ALA A 40 -3.49 -5.10 8.06
N ILE A 41 -3.18 -6.26 7.46
CA ILE A 41 -1.98 -6.45 6.65
C ILE A 41 -2.39 -6.82 5.22
N VAL A 42 -1.89 -6.06 4.24
CA VAL A 42 -2.10 -6.31 2.82
C VAL A 42 -0.77 -6.70 2.17
N ASN A 43 -0.73 -7.90 1.58
CA ASN A 43 0.43 -8.37 0.86
C ASN A 43 0.43 -7.85 -0.58
N SER A 44 1.60 -7.49 -1.08
CA SER A 44 1.81 -7.11 -2.47
C SER A 44 2.95 -7.91 -3.10
N SER A 45 2.76 -8.26 -4.37
CA SER A 45 3.79 -8.88 -5.23
C SER A 45 4.64 -7.84 -5.96
N GLU A 46 4.37 -6.55 -5.77
CA GLU A 46 5.17 -5.47 -6.34
C GLU A 46 6.37 -5.16 -5.44
N ALA A 47 7.37 -4.46 -5.98
CA ALA A 47 8.50 -3.98 -5.19
C ALA A 47 8.04 -2.93 -4.15
N THR A 48 8.57 -3.02 -2.92
CA THR A 48 8.21 -2.14 -1.80
C THR A 48 8.27 -0.66 -2.17
N ARG A 49 9.31 -0.25 -2.90
CA ARG A 49 9.50 1.12 -3.36
C ARG A 49 8.37 1.60 -4.27
N VAL A 50 7.93 0.76 -5.21
CA VAL A 50 6.86 1.09 -6.16
C VAL A 50 5.54 1.31 -5.43
N VAL A 51 5.24 0.46 -4.45
CA VAL A 51 4.03 0.58 -3.63
C VAL A 51 4.09 1.83 -2.76
N ALA A 52 5.22 2.09 -2.10
CA ALA A 52 5.41 3.27 -1.26
C ALA A 52 5.24 4.58 -2.05
N GLU A 53 5.90 4.70 -3.21
CA GLU A 53 5.79 5.90 -4.07
C GLU A 53 4.33 6.13 -4.52
N ARG A 54 3.60 5.07 -4.86
CA ARG A 54 2.19 5.16 -5.27
C ARG A 54 1.28 5.58 -4.11
N VAL A 55 1.51 5.05 -2.91
CA VAL A 55 0.76 5.44 -1.70
C VAL A 55 0.99 6.90 -1.36
N GLU A 56 2.23 7.36 -1.36
CA GLU A 56 2.56 8.76 -1.05
C GLU A 56 2.02 9.74 -2.11
N ALA A 57 2.13 9.40 -3.40
CA ALA A 57 1.53 10.21 -4.46
C ALA A 57 0.01 10.36 -4.29
N ALA A 58 -0.67 9.30 -3.84
CA ALA A 58 -2.11 9.33 -3.59
C ALA A 58 -2.48 10.14 -2.34
N ARG A 59 -1.61 10.20 -1.32
CA ARG A 59 -1.77 11.06 -0.14
C ARG A 59 -1.71 12.53 -0.50
N VAL A 60 -0.65 12.94 -1.20
CA VAL A 60 -0.46 14.34 -1.62
C VAL A 60 -1.63 14.82 -2.47
N LYS A 61 -2.14 13.98 -3.38
CA LYS A 61 -3.30 14.32 -4.20
C LYS A 61 -4.61 14.44 -3.40
N ALA A 62 -4.72 13.79 -2.24
CA ALA A 62 -5.91 13.85 -1.40
C ALA A 62 -5.95 15.13 -0.54
N GLU A 63 -4.79 15.73 -0.27
CA GLU A 63 -4.61 16.95 0.52
C GLU A 63 -4.67 18.24 -0.32
N ALA A 64 -4.44 18.14 -1.63
CA ALA A 64 -4.58 19.21 -2.61
C ALA A 64 -6.06 19.43 -3.03
#